data_AF-A0A9N8Q8P0-F1
#
_entry.id   AF-A0A9N8Q8P0-F1
#
_cell.length_a   1.000
_cell.length_b   1.000
_cell.length_c   1.000
_cell.angle_alpha   90.00
_cell.angle_beta   90.00
_cell.angle_gamma   90.00
#
_symmetry.space_group_name_H-M   'P 1'
#
loop_
_entity.id
_entity.type
_entity.pdbx_description
1 polymer ?
#
loop_
_entity_poly.entity_id
_entity_poly.type
_entity_poly.pdbx_seq_one_letter_code
_entity_poly.pdbx_strand_id
1 'polypeptide(L)'
;YAIECEIEETISAPFVVFQAVVLHSTSYGERRIRVVNLAVPTTSSMSEVYSSADQGAIATLLANKAAERSIHHRLEDVRDALMNKFVDVFTTYKNTMTSAGSGASAQLSIASNLSLLPLLVLALLKHVGLRAR
;
A
#
# COMPACT_ATOMS: atom_id res chain seq x y z
N TYR A 1 -0.76 -9.98 -8.74
CA TYR A 1 -0.22 -10.55 -7.48
C TYR A 1 0.16 -9.39 -6.58
N ALA A 2 -0.11 -9.53 -5.29
CA ALA A 2 0.38 -8.64 -4.24
C ALA A 2 0.88 -9.53 -3.10
N ILE A 3 2.00 -9.16 -2.49
CA ILE A 3 2.57 -9.86 -1.35
C ILE A 3 2.66 -8.83 -0.24
N GLU A 4 2.04 -9.14 0.90
CA GLU A 4 2.18 -8.35 2.12
C GLU A 4 3.37 -8.89 2.90
N CYS A 5 4.21 -7.98 3.39
CA CYS A 5 5.38 -8.29 4.17
C CYS A 5 5.27 -7.62 5.53
N GLU A 6 5.74 -8.29 6.57
CA GLU A 6 5.84 -7.76 7.93
C GLU A 6 7.32 -7.67 8.33
N ILE A 7 7.65 -6.66 9.14
CA ILE A 7 8.99 -6.48 9.72
C ILE A 7 8.88 -6.87 11.19
N GLU A 8 9.33 -8.08 11.53
CA GLU A 8 9.27 -8.60 12.91
C GLU A 8 10.45 -8.13 13.76
N GLU A 9 11.63 -7.97 13.15
CA GLU A 9 12.87 -7.58 13.82
C GLU A 9 13.45 -6.28 13.25
N THR A 10 14.15 -5.52 14.08
CA THR A 10 14.82 -4.28 13.66
C THR A 10 15.90 -4.57 12.62
N ILE A 11 15.75 -3.99 11.44
CA ILE A 11 16.72 -4.14 10.36
C ILE A 11 17.87 -3.15 10.57
N SER A 12 19.07 -3.67 10.82
CA SER A 12 20.28 -2.86 11.01
C SER A 12 21.08 -2.63 9.71
N ALA A 13 20.78 -3.38 8.65
CA ALA A 13 21.43 -3.23 7.36
C ALA A 13 20.92 -1.98 6.61
N PRO A 14 21.75 -1.29 5.80
CA PRO A 14 21.33 -0.08 5.07
C PRO A 14 20.39 -0.37 3.89
N PHE A 15 20.26 -1.63 3.47
CA PHE A 15 19.37 -2.06 2.40
C PHE A 15 18.71 -3.39 2.74
N VAL A 16 17.49 -3.57 2.27
CA VAL A 16 16.80 -4.87 2.19
C VAL A 16 16.67 -5.27 0.74
N VAL A 17 16.85 -6.55 0.44
CA VAL A 17 16.69 -7.09 -0.92
C VAL A 17 15.54 -8.07 -0.95
N PHE A 18 14.56 -7.81 -1.81
CA PHE A 18 13.51 -8.75 -2.16
C PHE A 18 13.95 -9.54 -3.39
N GLN A 19 13.84 -10.86 -3.31
CA GLN A 19 14.08 -11.75 -4.44
C GLN A 19 12.82 -12.58 -4.71
N ALA A 20 12.31 -12.49 -5.93
CA ALA A 20 11.23 -13.34 -6.42
C ALA A 20 11.75 -14.26 -7.52
N VAL A 21 11.43 -15.55 -7.43
CA VAL A 21 11.87 -16.56 -8.39
C VAL A 21 10.67 -17.28 -8.98
N VAL A 22 10.61 -17.33 -10.32
CA VAL A 22 9.60 -18.08 -11.06
C VAL A 22 10.28 -19.17 -11.88
N LEU A 23 10.12 -20.40 -11.41
CA LEU A 23 10.50 -21.60 -12.15
C LEU A 23 9.32 -22.00 -13.06
N HIS A 24 9.51 -21.92 -14.37
CA HIS A 24 8.43 -22.17 -15.32
C HIS A 24 8.94 -22.94 -16.55
N SER A 25 7.99 -23.56 -17.26
CA SER A 25 8.23 -24.11 -18.58
C SER A 25 7.60 -23.18 -19.62
N THR A 26 8.35 -22.81 -20.66
CA THR A 26 7.81 -21.95 -21.72
C THR A 26 6.85 -22.73 -22.61
N SER A 27 6.02 -22.02 -23.38
CA SER A 27 5.19 -22.63 -24.42
C SER A 27 6.00 -23.30 -25.54
N TYR A 28 7.32 -23.07 -25.58
CA TYR A 28 8.27 -23.70 -26.49
C TYR A 28 8.93 -24.95 -25.89
N GLY A 29 8.51 -25.40 -24.71
CA GLY A 29 9.02 -26.62 -24.07
C GLY A 29 10.32 -26.47 -23.30
N GLU A 30 10.78 -25.24 -23.03
CA GLU A 30 12.03 -25.01 -22.31
C GLU A 30 11.79 -24.84 -20.81
N ARG A 31 12.65 -25.43 -19.97
CA ARG A 31 12.65 -25.17 -18.53
C ARG A 31 13.47 -23.92 -18.23
N ARG A 32 12.84 -22.87 -17.69
CA ARG A 32 13.48 -21.58 -17.40
C ARG A 32 13.27 -21.14 -15.96
N ILE A 33 14.23 -20.40 -15.44
CA ILE A 33 14.16 -19.68 -14.16
C ILE A 33 14.17 -18.19 -14.46
N ARG A 34 13.18 -17.46 -13.96
CA ARG A 34 13.17 -15.98 -13.96
C ARG A 34 13.39 -15.50 -12.53
N VAL A 35 14.40 -14.64 -12.34
CA VAL A 35 14.73 -14.04 -11.05
C VAL A 35 14.50 -12.53 -11.15
N VAL A 36 13.83 -11.96 -10.16
CA VAL A 36 13.64 -10.51 -10.00
C VAL A 36 14.21 -10.12 -8.65
N ASN A 37 15.17 -9.20 -8.64
CA ASN A 37 15.80 -8.66 -7.44
C ASN A 37 15.46 -7.18 -7.31
N LEU A 38 15.01 -6.77 -6.12
CA LEU A 38 14.73 -5.37 -5.78
C LEU A 38 15.44 -5.03 -4.48
N ALA A 39 16.36 -4.07 -4.51
CA ALA A 39 16.97 -3.52 -3.32
C ALA A 39 16.29 -2.21 -2.93
N VAL A 40 15.90 -2.07 -1.66
CA VAL A 40 15.33 -0.83 -1.10
C VAL A 40 16.17 -0.36 0.09
N PRO A 41 16.39 0.95 0.25
CA PRO A 41 17.12 1.48 1.40
C PRO A 41 16.28 1.33 2.67
N THR A 42 16.95 1.16 3.81
CA THR A 42 16.32 1.21 5.12
C THR A 42 16.39 2.63 5.67
N THR A 43 15.42 2.99 6.52
CA THR A 43 15.38 4.30 7.17
C THR A 43 14.68 4.19 8.52
N SER A 44 15.11 5.02 9.47
CA SER A 44 14.41 5.27 10.74
C SER A 44 13.59 6.57 10.70
N SER A 45 13.64 7.31 9.59
CA SER A 45 12.94 8.58 9.39
C SER A 45 11.57 8.35 8.78
N MET A 46 10.51 8.67 9.54
CA MET A 46 9.13 8.58 9.04
C MET A 46 8.88 9.52 7.83
N SER A 47 9.60 10.64 7.76
CA SER A 47 9.55 11.54 6.60
C SER A 47 10.04 10.88 5.31
N GLU A 48 11.12 10.09 5.40
CA GLU A 48 11.66 9.33 4.27
C GLU A 48 10.72 8.20 3.85
N VAL A 49 10.07 7.54 4.81
CA VAL A 49 9.04 6.52 4.54
C VAL A 49 7.88 7.12 3.74
N TYR A 50 7.30 8.24 4.18
CA TYR A 50 6.15 8.85 3.49
C TYR A 50 6.52 9.43 2.13
N SER A 51 7.68 10.08 2.00
CA SER A 51 8.14 10.64 0.72
C SER A 51 8.51 9.59 -0.33
N SER A 52 8.82 8.37 0.09
CA SER A 52 9.16 7.24 -0.80
C SER A 52 7.97 6.31 -1.07
N ALA A 53 6.81 6.56 -0.48
CA ALA A 53 5.64 5.70 -0.62
C ALA A 53 5.05 5.72 -2.05
N ASP A 54 4.81 4.54 -2.62
CA ASP A 54 4.19 4.39 -3.94
C ASP A 54 2.67 4.28 -3.81
N GLN A 55 1.96 5.36 -4.16
CA GLN A 55 0.50 5.41 -4.13
C GLN A 55 -0.18 4.37 -5.04
N GLY A 56 0.44 4.00 -6.16
CA GLY A 56 -0.09 2.99 -7.08
C GLY A 56 0.02 1.58 -6.49
N ALA A 57 1.17 1.27 -5.87
CA ALA A 57 1.38 0.01 -5.16
C ALA A 57 0.42 -0.11 -3.96
N ILE A 58 0.26 0.95 -3.16
CA ILE A 58 -0.69 0.99 -2.03
C ILE A 58 -2.12 0.76 -2.52
N ALA A 59 -2.58 1.51 -3.53
CA ALA A 59 -3.93 1.34 -4.08
C ALA A 59 -4.15 -0.08 -4.63
N THR A 60 -3.14 -0.66 -5.28
CA THR A 60 -3.19 -2.04 -5.80
C THR A 60 -3.29 -3.06 -4.67
N LEU A 61 -2.54 -2.89 -3.59
CA LEU A 61 -2.62 -3.77 -2.42
C LEU A 61 -4.01 -3.69 -1.76
N LEU A 62 -4.53 -2.49 -1.56
CA LEU A 62 -5.88 -2.28 -1.03
C LEU A 62 -6.96 -2.90 -1.92
N ALA A 63 -6.82 -2.80 -3.24
CA ALA A 63 -7.73 -3.42 -4.20
C ALA A 63 -7.71 -4.96 -4.11
N ASN A 64 -6.52 -5.57 -4.03
CA ASN A 64 -6.40 -7.03 -3.87
C ASN A 64 -7.02 -7.50 -2.54
N LYS A 65 -6.72 -6.81 -1.43
CA LYS A 65 -7.32 -7.12 -0.12
C LYS A 65 -8.84 -6.97 -0.13
N ALA A 66 -9.36 -5.92 -0.79
CA ALA A 66 -10.79 -5.72 -0.91
C ALA A 66 -11.46 -6.82 -1.75
N ALA A 67 -10.84 -7.22 -2.86
CA ALA A 67 -11.32 -8.30 -3.69
C ALA A 67 -11.36 -9.63 -2.92
N GLU A 68 -10.28 -9.97 -2.22
CA GLU A 68 -10.21 -11.17 -1.37
C GLU A 68 -11.29 -11.15 -0.27
N ARG A 69 -11.39 -10.03 0.46
CA ARG A 69 -12.36 -9.90 1.55
C ARG A 69 -13.81 -9.95 1.07
N SER A 70 -14.10 -9.45 -0.13
CA SER A 70 -15.44 -9.45 -0.73
C SER A 70 -16.00 -10.84 -1.04
N ILE A 71 -15.14 -11.86 -1.10
CA ILE A 71 -15.56 -13.25 -1.28
C ILE A 71 -16.22 -13.79 0.00
N HIS A 72 -15.81 -13.28 1.17
CA HIS A 72 -16.19 -13.84 2.46
C HIS A 72 -17.00 -12.89 3.36
N HIS A 73 -17.09 -11.61 3.00
CA HIS A 73 -17.75 -10.57 3.80
C HIS A 73 -18.72 -9.74 2.96
N ARG A 74 -19.63 -9.02 3.62
CA ARG A 74 -20.53 -8.08 2.95
C ARG A 74 -19.73 -6.93 2.34
N LEU A 75 -20.21 -6.40 1.22
CA LEU A 75 -19.54 -5.28 0.54
C LEU A 75 -19.49 -4.03 1.43
N GLU A 76 -20.48 -3.82 2.28
CA GLU A 76 -20.46 -2.73 3.27
C GLU A 76 -19.23 -2.84 4.21
N ASP A 77 -19.02 -4.02 4.81
CA ASP A 77 -17.90 -4.26 5.73
C ASP A 77 -16.53 -4.11 5.03
N VAL A 78 -16.44 -4.50 3.76
CA VAL A 78 -15.22 -4.35 2.96
C VAL A 78 -14.91 -2.87 2.71
N ARG A 79 -15.93 -2.07 2.39
CA ARG A 79 -15.79 -0.63 2.15
C ARG A 79 -15.38 0.09 3.42
N ASP A 80 -16.00 -0.25 4.55
CA ASP A 80 -15.67 0.32 5.84
C ASP A 80 -14.23 -0.02 6.25
N ALA A 81 -13.81 -1.28 6.06
CA ALA A 81 -12.43 -1.68 6.31
C ALA A 81 -11.42 -0.91 5.45
N LEU A 82 -11.74 -0.71 4.17
CA LEU A 82 -10.89 0.06 3.25
C LEU A 82 -10.81 1.53 3.65
N MET A 83 -11.94 2.14 4.00
CA MET A 83 -11.99 3.52 4.44
C MET A 83 -11.26 3.72 5.77
N ASN A 84 -11.42 2.79 6.72
CA ASN A 84 -10.71 2.81 8.00
C ASN A 84 -9.20 2.75 7.80
N LYS A 85 -8.71 1.86 6.91
CA LYS A 85 -7.27 1.78 6.63
C LYS A 85 -6.73 3.04 5.94
N PHE A 86 -7.53 3.63 5.05
CA PHE A 86 -7.19 4.88 4.38
C PHE A 86 -7.15 6.08 5.33
N VAL A 87 -8.11 6.19 6.26
CA VAL A 87 -8.12 7.22 7.31
C VAL A 87 -6.92 7.06 8.24
N ASP A 88 -6.59 5.83 8.63
CA ASP A 88 -5.45 5.51 9.49
C ASP A 88 -4.11 6.04 8.92
N VAL A 89 -3.90 5.87 7.60
CA VAL A 89 -2.70 6.40 6.91
C VAL A 89 -2.60 7.92 7.04
N PHE A 90 -3.68 8.68 6.83
CA PHE A 90 -3.62 10.14 6.89
C PHE A 90 -3.68 10.72 8.30
N THR A 91 -4.37 10.05 9.21
CA THR A 91 -4.30 10.41 10.64
C THR A 91 -2.88 10.21 11.15
N THR A 92 -2.22 9.10 10.79
CA THR A 92 -0.81 8.87 11.14
C THR A 92 0.11 9.90 10.49
N TYR A 93 -0.07 10.22 9.20
CA TYR A 93 0.69 11.26 8.52
C TYR A 93 0.57 12.61 9.25
N LYS A 94 -0.66 13.03 9.56
CA LYS A 94 -0.90 14.27 10.30
C LYS A 94 -0.19 14.26 11.65
N ASN A 95 -0.39 13.21 12.45
CA ASN A 95 0.16 13.13 13.80
C ASN A 95 1.70 13.08 13.85
N THR A 96 2.33 12.53 12.82
CA THR A 96 3.79 12.35 12.79
C THR A 96 4.51 13.46 12.04
N MET A 97 3.91 14.00 10.97
CA MET A 97 4.58 14.93 10.04
C MET A 97 4.15 16.39 10.21
N THR A 98 3.00 16.66 10.85
CA THR A 98 2.61 18.02 11.19
C THR A 98 3.01 18.30 12.63
N SER A 99 3.69 19.42 12.87
CA SER A 99 4.11 19.81 14.21
C SER A 99 2.88 19.96 15.12
N ALA A 100 2.96 19.40 16.33
CA ALA A 100 1.92 19.39 17.35
C ALA A 100 1.42 20.78 17.82
N GLY A 101 1.87 21.87 17.19
CA GLY A 101 1.48 23.25 17.46
C GLY A 101 0.92 24.00 16.25
N SER A 102 0.82 23.37 15.07
CA SER A 102 0.03 23.93 13.98
C SER A 102 -1.45 23.72 14.33
N GLY A 103 -2.10 24.78 14.83
CA GLY A 103 -3.50 24.76 15.24
C GLY A 103 -4.40 24.16 14.15
N ALA A 104 -5.61 23.75 14.54
CA ALA A 104 -6.55 23.03 13.68
C ALA A 104 -6.66 23.65 12.27
N SER A 105 -5.92 23.07 11.32
CA SER A 105 -6.08 23.40 9.90
C SER A 105 -7.22 22.56 9.35
N ALA A 106 -8.13 23.22 8.63
CA ALA A 106 -9.22 22.53 7.92
C ALA A 106 -8.73 21.81 6.65
N GLN A 107 -7.44 21.90 6.34
CA GLN A 107 -6.83 21.32 5.15
C GLN A 107 -6.35 19.89 5.41
N LEU A 108 -6.57 19.01 4.44
CA LEU A 108 -6.00 17.67 4.45
C LEU A 108 -4.50 17.75 4.14
N SER A 109 -3.65 17.47 5.12
CA SER A 109 -2.21 17.38 4.93
C SER A 109 -1.82 16.00 4.41
N ILE A 110 -1.00 15.97 3.35
CA ILE A 110 -0.55 14.75 2.68
C ILE A 110 0.81 14.96 2.02
N ALA A 111 1.61 13.90 1.89
CA ALA A 111 2.83 13.93 1.09
C ALA A 111 2.51 14.09 -0.40
N SER A 112 3.34 14.83 -1.16
CA SER A 112 3.07 15.14 -2.58
C SER A 112 2.94 13.88 -3.46
N ASN A 113 3.77 12.86 -3.20
CA ASN A 113 3.76 11.55 -3.87
C ASN A 113 2.52 10.69 -3.56
N LEU A 114 1.72 11.07 -2.56
CA LEU A 114 0.46 10.40 -2.19
C LEU A 114 -0.78 11.20 -2.61
N SER A 115 -0.62 12.33 -3.30
CA SER A 115 -1.73 13.23 -3.66
C SER A 115 -2.85 12.58 -4.50
N LEU A 116 -2.57 11.54 -5.28
CA LEU A 116 -3.59 10.80 -6.04
C LEU A 116 -4.18 9.62 -5.27
N LEU A 117 -3.59 9.21 -4.14
CA LEU A 117 -4.09 8.09 -3.34
C LEU A 117 -5.57 8.27 -2.92
N PRO A 118 -6.04 9.46 -2.48
CA PRO A 118 -7.46 9.69 -2.20
C PRO A 118 -8.36 9.45 -3.40
N LEU A 119 -7.93 9.86 -4.59
CA LEU A 119 -8.70 9.67 -5.82
C LEU A 119 -8.76 8.19 -6.20
N LEU A 120 -7.65 7.46 -6.09
CA LEU A 120 -7.57 6.04 -6.38
C LEU A 120 -8.47 5.22 -5.43
N VAL A 121 -8.44 5.54 -4.15
CA VAL A 121 -9.30 4.90 -3.14
C VAL A 121 -10.79 5.20 -3.39
N LEU A 122 -11.12 6.44 -3.72
CA LEU A 122 -12.49 6.80 -4.09
C LEU A 122 -12.96 6.06 -5.35
N ALA A 123 -12.10 5.96 -6.37
CA ALA A 123 -12.40 5.21 -7.59
C ALA A 123 -12.64 3.72 -7.29
N LEU A 124 -11.82 3.12 -6.42
CA LEU A 124 -11.98 1.76 -5.95
C LEU A 124 -13.31 1.54 -5.22
N LEU A 125 -13.69 2.45 -4.30
CA LEU A 125 -14.98 2.42 -3.62
C LEU A 125 -16.16 2.56 -4.60
N LYS A 126 -16.01 3.27 -5.72
CA LYS A 126 -17.07 3.40 -6.73
C LYS A 126 -17.05 2.30 -7.79
N HIS A 127 -16.03 1.44 -7.78
CA HIS A 127 -15.86 0.39 -8.76
C HIS A 127 -16.99 -0.66 -8.65
N VAL A 128 -17.40 -1.23 -9.79
CA VAL A 128 -18.52 -2.20 -9.85
C VAL A 128 -18.34 -3.38 -8.91
N GLY A 129 -17.10 -3.82 -8.67
CA GLY A 129 -16.79 -4.93 -7.77
C GLY A 129 -16.98 -4.62 -6.28
N LEU A 130 -17.03 -3.34 -5.87
CA LEU A 130 -17.17 -2.93 -4.47
C LEU A 130 -18.35 -1.98 -4.23
N ARG A 131 -19.19 -1.79 -5.26
CA ARG A 131 -20.36 -0.92 -5.19
C ARG A 131 -21.46 -1.63 -4.40
N ALA A 132 -21.68 -1.18 -3.16
CA ALA A 132 -22.85 -1.55 -2.36
C ALA A 132 -24.11 -0.91 -2.98
N ARG A 133 -25.24 -1.61 -2.90
CA ARG A 133 -26.54 -1.11 -3.37
C ARG A 133 -27.24 -0.29 -2.29
#